data_AF-A0A9X0PGP4-F1
#
_entry.id   AF-A0A9X0PGP4-F1
#
_cell.length_a   1.000
_cell.length_b   1.000
_cell.length_c   1.000
_cell.angle_alpha   90.00
_cell.angle_beta   90.00
_cell.angle_gamma   90.00
#
_symmetry.space_group_name_H-M   'P 1'
#
loop_
_entity.id
_entity.type
_entity.pdbx_description
1 polymer ?
#
loop_
_entity_poly.entity_id
_entity_poly.type
_entity_poly.pdbx_seq_one_letter_code
_entity_poly.pdbx_strand_id
1 'polypeptide(L)'
;MNPKQLKAINMMIEGQMTQKQIAEKLKVTEQTIVAWKKKQEFKDELFNAEREMLKGLSVKAVKTMEKLLNAKSELVRYNAASDILDRTGHKPTDKVEAEIITPTFVNDVPAND
;
A
#
# COMPACT_ATOMS: atom_id res chain seq x y z
N MET A 1 2.89 19.06 13.85
CA MET A 1 3.22 17.95 14.78
C MET A 1 4.40 18.28 15.71
N ASN A 2 4.39 17.82 16.96
CA ASN A 2 5.47 18.05 17.95
C ASN A 2 6.64 17.06 17.77
N PRO A 3 7.92 17.44 17.98
CA PRO A 3 9.07 16.53 17.92
C PRO A 3 8.95 15.25 18.77
N LYS A 4 8.31 15.32 19.95
CA LYS A 4 8.07 14.12 20.78
C LYS A 4 7.07 13.15 20.15
N GLN A 5 6.06 13.68 19.43
CA GLN A 5 5.09 12.86 18.72
C GLN A 5 5.73 12.14 17.54
N LEU A 6 6.57 12.82 16.76
CA LEU A 6 7.34 12.21 15.68
C LEU A 6 8.26 11.09 16.18
N LYS A 7 8.98 11.33 17.28
CA LYS A 7 9.80 10.28 17.92
C LYS A 7 8.94 9.11 18.41
N ALA A 8 7.76 9.36 18.96
CA ALA A 8 6.83 8.31 19.36
C ALA A 8 6.39 7.46 18.16
N ILE A 9 6.04 8.10 17.04
CA ILE A 9 5.63 7.42 15.79
C ILE A 9 6.76 6.52 15.29
N ASN A 10 7.99 7.01 15.21
CA ASN A 10 9.14 6.20 14.78
C ASN A 10 9.34 4.97 15.68
N MET A 11 9.27 5.15 17.00
CA MET A 11 9.41 4.03 17.95
C MET A 11 8.24 3.03 17.86
N MET A 12 7.03 3.50 17.53
CA MET A 12 5.88 2.62 17.32
C MET A 12 6.05 1.76 16.06
N ILE A 13 6.57 2.35 14.98
CA ILE A 13 6.81 1.66 13.70
C ILE A 13 7.95 0.63 13.81
N GLU A 14 8.98 0.94 14.59
CA GLU A 14 10.03 -0.04 14.92
C GLU A 14 9.45 -1.29 15.63
N GLY A 15 8.35 -1.16 16.38
CA GLY A 15 7.61 -2.27 16.98
C GLY A 15 8.32 -2.99 18.13
N GLN A 16 9.49 -2.50 18.56
CA GLN A 16 10.32 -3.15 19.60
C GLN A 16 9.94 -2.77 21.03
N MET A 17 9.13 -1.72 21.20
CA MET A 17 8.82 -1.14 22.50
C MET A 17 7.30 -1.09 22.72
N THR A 18 6.87 -1.39 23.94
CA THR A 18 5.49 -1.17 24.38
C THR A 18 5.21 0.33 24.53
N GLN A 19 3.93 0.70 24.48
CA GLN A 19 3.51 2.09 24.69
C GLN A 19 4.04 2.70 26.00
N LYS A 20 4.06 1.91 27.07
CA LYS A 20 4.62 2.30 28.37
C LYS A 20 6.11 2.63 28.28
N GLN A 21 6.90 1.76 27.64
CA GLN A 21 8.34 1.98 27.45
C GLN A 21 8.63 3.19 26.55
N ILE A 22 7.80 3.43 25.54
CA ILE A 22 7.89 4.63 24.69
C ILE A 22 7.61 5.89 25.54
N ALA A 23 6.60 5.85 26.41
CA ALA A 23 6.27 6.96 27.31
C ALA A 23 7.42 7.29 28.27
N GLU A 24 8.02 6.27 28.89
CA GLU A 24 9.20 6.39 29.75
C GLU A 24 10.38 7.02 28.99
N LYS A 25 10.69 6.51 27.79
CA LYS A 25 11.79 6.99 26.94
C LYS A 25 11.61 8.44 26.49
N LEU A 26 10.36 8.87 26.25
CA LEU A 26 10.01 10.23 25.85
C LEU A 26 9.76 11.18 27.03
N LYS A 27 9.84 10.67 28.26
CA LYS A 27 9.53 11.39 29.50
C LYS A 27 8.14 12.04 29.42
N VAL A 28 7.14 11.26 29.05
CA VAL A 28 5.72 11.63 29.02
C VAL A 28 4.89 10.58 29.75
N THR A 29 3.67 10.93 30.15
CA THR A 29 2.75 9.92 30.71
C THR A 29 2.21 9.03 29.59
N GLU A 30 1.88 7.79 29.91
CA GLU A 30 1.26 6.88 28.93
C GLU A 30 -0.07 7.45 28.41
N GLN A 31 -0.86 8.10 29.28
CA GLN A 31 -2.09 8.80 28.91
C GLN A 31 -1.87 9.89 27.86
N THR A 32 -0.70 10.56 27.88
CA THR A 32 -0.36 11.55 26.84
C THR A 32 -0.24 10.89 25.47
N ILE A 33 0.36 9.70 25.39
CA ILE A 33 0.44 8.94 24.14
C ILE A 33 -0.95 8.48 23.69
N VAL A 34 -1.78 7.99 24.61
CA VAL A 34 -3.18 7.64 24.32
C VAL A 34 -3.94 8.85 23.75
N ALA A 35 -3.75 10.04 24.32
CA ALA A 35 -4.37 11.27 23.82
C ALA A 35 -3.85 11.64 22.42
N TRP A 36 -2.56 11.44 22.14
CA TRP A 36 -2.01 11.67 20.80
C TRP A 36 -2.62 10.73 19.76
N LYS A 37 -2.72 9.43 20.05
CA LYS A 37 -3.33 8.43 19.16
C LYS A 37 -4.79 8.71 18.80
N LYS A 38 -5.49 9.53 19.59
CA LYS A 38 -6.87 9.96 19.28
C LYS A 38 -6.93 11.10 18.27
N LYS A 39 -5.87 11.89 18.14
CA LYS A 39 -5.81 13.04 17.21
C LYS A 39 -5.63 12.56 15.78
N GLN A 40 -6.40 13.13 14.85
CA GLN A 40 -6.36 12.73 13.44
C GLN A 40 -4.98 12.94 12.82
N GLU A 41 -4.36 14.10 13.04
CA GLU A 41 -3.00 14.42 12.56
C GLU A 41 -1.98 13.32 12.94
N PHE A 42 -2.04 12.80 14.17
CA PHE A 42 -1.13 11.75 14.63
C PHE A 42 -1.41 10.40 13.97
N LYS A 43 -2.68 10.06 13.74
CA LYS A 43 -3.07 8.83 13.04
C LYS A 43 -2.62 8.86 11.59
N ASP A 44 -2.83 9.98 10.91
CA ASP A 44 -2.47 10.15 9.51
C ASP A 44 -0.96 10.02 9.32
N GLU A 45 -0.17 10.65 10.20
CA GLU A 45 1.29 10.57 10.14
C GLU A 45 1.81 9.18 10.48
N LEU A 46 1.23 8.51 11.49
CA LEU A 46 1.57 7.12 11.79
C LEU A 46 1.31 6.22 10.59
N PHE A 47 0.14 6.37 9.96
CA PHE A 47 -0.23 5.59 8.78
C PHE A 47 0.66 5.90 7.55
N ASN A 48 1.06 7.16 7.37
CA ASN A 48 2.00 7.53 6.32
C ASN A 48 3.38 6.91 6.56
N ALA A 49 3.88 6.98 7.78
CA ALA A 49 5.17 6.41 8.12
C ALA A 49 5.16 4.86 8.05
N GLU A 50 4.03 4.20 8.39
CA GLU A 50 3.82 2.77 8.11
C GLU A 50 3.87 2.46 6.61
N ARG A 51 3.21 3.28 5.77
CA ARG A 51 3.28 3.12 4.31
C ARG A 51 4.68 3.29 3.77
N GLU A 52 5.45 4.26 4.26
CA GLU A 52 6.84 4.44 3.84
C GLU A 52 7.72 3.24 4.25
N MET A 53 7.53 2.70 5.45
CA MET A 53 8.20 1.47 5.86
C MET A 53 7.87 0.30 4.92
N LEU A 54 6.59 0.12 4.58
CA LEU A 54 6.14 -0.93 3.65
C LEU A 54 6.73 -0.76 2.25
N LYS A 55 6.83 0.48 1.73
CA LYS A 55 7.50 0.76 0.46
C LYS A 55 8.95 0.28 0.47
N GLY A 56 9.67 0.46 1.59
CA GLY A 56 11.03 -0.05 1.76
C GLY A 56 11.14 -1.58 1.71
N LEU A 57 10.06 -2.32 2.00
CA LEU A 57 10.04 -3.78 1.93
C LEU A 57 9.86 -4.33 0.51
N SER A 58 9.49 -3.50 -0.46
CA SER A 58 9.25 -3.91 -1.86
C SER A 58 10.41 -4.71 -2.44
N VAL A 59 11.65 -4.20 -2.32
CA VAL A 59 12.86 -4.88 -2.82
C VAL A 59 13.07 -6.24 -2.13
N LYS A 60 12.81 -6.31 -0.82
CA LYS A 60 12.93 -7.56 -0.06
C LYS A 60 11.86 -8.58 -0.49
N ALA A 61 10.64 -8.12 -0.74
CA ALA A 61 9.54 -8.96 -1.24
C ALA A 61 9.88 -9.52 -2.63
N VAL A 62 10.37 -8.69 -3.56
CA VAL A 62 10.81 -9.13 -4.90
C VAL A 62 11.92 -10.19 -4.79
N LYS A 63 12.95 -9.96 -3.95
CA LYS A 63 14.01 -10.97 -3.72
C LYS A 63 13.49 -12.26 -3.09
N THR A 64 12.42 -12.19 -2.29
CA THR A 64 11.80 -13.37 -1.72
C THR A 64 11.10 -14.17 -2.81
N MET A 65 10.37 -13.50 -3.70
CA MET A 65 9.70 -14.12 -4.85
C MET A 65 10.70 -14.78 -5.81
N GLU A 66 11.83 -14.12 -6.10
CA GLU A 66 12.94 -14.71 -6.86
C GLU A 66 13.43 -16.03 -6.24
N LYS A 67 13.63 -16.06 -4.91
CA LYS A 67 14.04 -17.29 -4.20
C LYS A 67 12.98 -18.39 -4.31
N LEU A 68 11.69 -18.03 -4.32
CA LEU A 68 10.59 -18.99 -4.44
C LEU A 68 10.55 -19.70 -5.79
N LEU A 69 11.24 -19.20 -6.83
CA LEU A 69 11.44 -19.94 -8.08
C LEU A 69 12.19 -21.26 -7.90
N ASN A 70 12.88 -21.44 -6.77
CA ASN A 70 13.58 -22.68 -6.41
C ASN A 70 12.88 -23.46 -5.27
N ALA A 71 11.67 -23.08 -4.87
CA ALA A 71 10.94 -23.75 -3.79
C ALA A 71 10.73 -25.24 -4.09
N LYS A 72 10.73 -26.14 -3.10
CA LYS A 72 10.47 -27.58 -3.35
C LYS A 72 9.05 -27.84 -3.88
N SER A 73 8.08 -27.07 -3.42
CA SER A 73 6.68 -27.18 -3.83
C SER A 73 6.49 -26.64 -5.25
N GLU A 74 6.03 -27.51 -6.16
CA GLU A 74 5.76 -27.16 -7.56
C GLU A 74 4.74 -26.02 -7.67
N LEU A 75 3.65 -26.08 -6.90
CA LEU A 75 2.62 -25.04 -6.88
C LEU A 75 3.19 -23.65 -6.48
N VAL A 76 4.08 -23.61 -5.48
CA VAL A 76 4.69 -22.35 -5.03
C VAL A 76 5.64 -21.79 -6.09
N ARG A 77 6.45 -22.64 -6.73
CA ARG A 77 7.30 -22.23 -7.86
C ARG A 77 6.48 -21.68 -9.01
N TYR A 78 5.42 -22.41 -9.39
CA TYR A 78 4.52 -22.01 -10.46
C TYR A 78 3.88 -20.64 -10.18
N ASN A 79 3.34 -20.45 -8.98
CA ASN A 79 2.73 -19.18 -8.58
C ASN A 79 3.74 -18.02 -8.59
N ALA A 80 4.96 -18.24 -8.08
CA ALA A 80 6.02 -17.22 -8.11
C ALA A 80 6.42 -16.87 -9.55
N ALA A 81 6.58 -17.86 -10.42
CA ALA A 81 6.89 -17.64 -11.83
C ALA A 81 5.76 -16.89 -12.55
N SER A 82 4.50 -17.27 -12.31
CA SER A 82 3.33 -16.61 -12.88
C SER A 82 3.23 -15.14 -12.44
N ASP A 83 3.38 -14.85 -11.15
CA ASP A 83 3.29 -13.47 -10.63
C ASP A 83 4.43 -12.58 -11.19
N ILE A 84 5.64 -13.14 -11.38
CA ILE A 84 6.75 -12.41 -12.03
C ILE A 84 6.41 -12.10 -13.50
N LEU A 85 5.88 -13.07 -14.26
CA LEU A 85 5.51 -12.87 -15.66
C LEU A 85 4.39 -11.83 -15.81
N ASP A 86 3.39 -11.87 -14.92
CA ASP A 86 2.29 -10.90 -14.90
C ASP A 86 2.79 -9.47 -14.63
N ARG A 87 3.73 -9.30 -13.70
CA ARG A 87 4.32 -8.00 -13.36
C ARG A 87 5.27 -7.45 -14.40
N THR A 88 5.90 -8.32 -15.19
CA THR A 88 6.87 -7.93 -16.24
C THR A 88 6.23 -7.74 -17.61
N GLY A 89 4.90 -7.90 -17.71
CA GLY A 89 4.17 -7.69 -18.95
C GLY A 89 4.32 -8.84 -19.94
N HIS A 90 4.70 -10.02 -19.48
CA HIS A 90 4.78 -11.24 -20.29
C HIS A 90 3.47 -12.05 -20.28
N LYS A 91 2.44 -11.57 -19.55
CA LYS A 91 1.10 -12.14 -19.61
C LYS A 91 0.49 -11.90 -20.99
N PRO A 92 -0.16 -12.91 -21.60
CA PRO A 92 -0.97 -12.70 -22.79
C PRO A 92 -1.96 -11.55 -22.55
N THR A 93 -2.06 -10.62 -23.50
CA THR A 93 -3.02 -9.52 -23.44
C THR A 93 -4.44 -10.08 -23.37
N ASP A 94 -5.22 -9.61 -22.40
CA ASP A 94 -6.64 -9.94 -22.32
C ASP A 94 -7.33 -9.42 -23.59
N LYS A 95 -8.03 -10.30 -24.33
CA LYS A 95 -8.83 -9.89 -25.48
C LYS A 95 -10.02 -9.08 -24.96
N VAL A 96 -10.08 -7.80 -25.33
CA VAL A 96 -11.27 -6.97 -25.10
C VAL A 96 -12.12 -7.02 -26.35
N GLU A 97 -13.29 -7.66 -26.24
CA GLU A 97 -14.35 -7.52 -27.25
C GLU A 97 -15.06 -6.19 -26.99
N ALA A 98 -14.82 -5.20 -27.86
CA ALA A 98 -15.49 -3.92 -27.80
C ALA A 98 -16.67 -3.93 -28.77
N GLU A 99 -17.89 -3.83 -28.26
CA GLU A 99 -19.07 -3.53 -29.08
C GLU A 99 -19.02 -2.05 -29.47
N ILE A 100 -18.75 -1.77 -30.74
CA ILE A 100 -18.81 -0.41 -31.29
C ILE A 100 -20.28 -0.04 -31.45
N ILE A 101 -20.85 0.65 -30.46
CA ILE A 101 -22.15 1.32 -30.63
C ILE A 101 -21.91 2.54 -31.51
N THR A 102 -22.20 2.45 -32.80
CA THR A 102 -22.19 3.61 -33.69
C THR A 102 -23.33 4.55 -33.30
N PRO A 103 -23.06 5.80 -32.86
CA PRO A 103 -24.11 6.74 -32.52
C PRO A 103 -24.89 7.12 -33.79
N THR A 104 -26.21 6.92 -33.76
CA THR A 104 -27.11 7.47 -34.77
C THR A 104 -27.34 8.95 -34.49
N PHE A 105 -26.94 9.81 -35.42
CA PHE A 105 -27.27 11.24 -35.37
C PHE A 105 -28.73 11.42 -35.79
N VAL A 106 -29.58 11.91 -34.88
CA VAL A 106 -30.94 12.37 -35.20
C VAL A 106 -30.84 13.83 -35.63
N ASN A 107 -31.30 14.14 -36.85
CA ASN A 107 -31.34 15.49 -37.37
C ASN A 107 -32.63 16.19 -36.92
N ASP A 108 -32.59 16.86 -35.76
CA ASP A 108 -33.72 17.61 -35.19
C ASP A 108 -33.78 19.08 -35.66
N VAL A 109 -33.16 19.42 -36.79
CA VAL A 109 -33.27 20.78 -37.35
C VAL A 109 -34.55 20.87 -38.19
N PRO A 110 -35.57 21.64 -37.79
CA PRO A 110 -36.75 21.85 -38.61
C PRO A 110 -36.37 22.61 -39.89
N ALA A 111 -36.89 22.17 -41.02
CA ALA A 111 -36.81 22.96 -42.25
C ALA A 111 -37.63 24.24 -42.04
N ASN A 112 -36.98 25.41 -42.14
CA ASN A 112 -37.68 26.69 -42.13
C ASN A 112 -38.47 26.80 -43.45
N ASP A 113 -39.80 26.79 -43.37
CA ASP A 113 -40.71 27.32 -44.40
C ASP A 113 -40.74 28.86 -44.37
#